data_AF-A0A7X7UZT7-F1
#
_entry.id   AF-A0A7X7UZT7-F1
#
_cell.length_a   1.000
_cell.length_b   1.000
_cell.length_c   1.000
_cell.angle_alpha   90.00
_cell.angle_beta   90.00
_cell.angle_gamma   90.00
#
_symmetry.space_group_name_H-M   'P 1'
#
loop_
_entity.id
_entity.type
_entity.pdbx_description
1 polymer ?
#
loop_
_entity_poly.entity_id
_entity_poly.type
_entity_poly.pdbx_seq_one_letter_code
_entity_poly.pdbx_strand_id
1 'polypeptide(L)'
;APLSFDVTLKEGKLFVRDMFNLYKYENFLYTLELTGEEIQKYLEYSYSRWFNTVYNDDDLMLNLREVKNEKREEGRTKKYQFASPYYNLDYAVGIDYLVDITRKAGERVTIESMSNGNKFDPEKKYLVVLNSYRGNGGGGHLTFGSGLTKDELKKRIKTSSDFDFRKNIIDWIEKNKVIKSVGFNNWKVVPANLFEKYRNREFELLFGVPFHN
;
A
#
# COMPACT_ATOMS: atom_id res chain seq x y z
N ALA A 1 -2.20 -2.46 -2.41
CA ALA A 1 -0.90 -2.48 -3.08
C ALA A 1 -0.96 -2.01 -4.53
N PRO A 2 0.06 -1.27 -4.99
CA PRO A 2 0.26 -0.98 -6.40
C PRO A 2 0.66 -2.25 -7.16
N LEU A 3 0.08 -2.48 -8.34
CA LEU A 3 0.40 -3.64 -9.19
C LEU A 3 1.30 -3.30 -10.39
N SER A 4 1.60 -2.02 -10.53
CA SER A 4 2.60 -1.48 -11.45
C SER A 4 3.38 -0.41 -10.70
N PHE A 5 4.63 -0.17 -11.12
CA PHE A 5 5.53 0.73 -10.42
C PHE A 5 5.13 2.21 -10.56
N ASP A 6 4.79 2.65 -11.78
CA ASP A 6 4.59 4.05 -12.14
C ASP A 6 3.50 4.26 -13.22
N VAL A 7 2.51 3.37 -13.26
CA VAL A 7 1.37 3.51 -14.21
C VAL A 7 0.55 4.74 -13.87
N THR A 8 0.33 5.58 -14.89
CA THR A 8 -0.52 6.77 -14.82
C THR A 8 -1.67 6.65 -15.82
N LEU A 9 -2.89 6.87 -15.34
CA LEU A 9 -4.06 7.06 -16.20
C LEU A 9 -4.26 8.57 -16.41
N LYS A 10 -4.06 9.04 -17.64
CA LYS A 10 -4.29 10.44 -17.99
C LYS A 10 -5.78 10.75 -18.03
N GLU A 11 -6.14 12.00 -17.75
CA GLU A 11 -7.50 12.48 -17.95
C GLU A 11 -7.95 12.24 -19.40
N GLY A 12 -9.19 11.79 -19.55
CA GLY A 12 -9.80 11.54 -20.85
C GLY A 12 -10.59 10.25 -20.89
N LYS A 13 -10.72 9.70 -22.10
CA LYS A 13 -11.47 8.46 -22.34
C LYS A 13 -10.69 7.27 -21.78
N LEU A 14 -11.37 6.49 -20.94
CA LEU A 14 -10.88 5.21 -20.45
C LEU A 14 -11.33 4.08 -21.38
N PHE A 15 -10.43 3.14 -21.62
CA PHE A 15 -10.66 1.94 -22.42
C PHE A 15 -10.41 0.69 -21.58
N VAL A 16 -11.00 -0.44 -21.97
CA VAL A 16 -10.79 -1.73 -21.28
C VAL A 16 -9.29 -2.07 -21.17
N ARG A 17 -8.48 -1.77 -22.19
CA ARG A 17 -7.01 -1.96 -22.16
C ARG A 17 -6.32 -1.24 -21.00
N ASP A 18 -6.86 -0.11 -20.55
CA ASP A 18 -6.27 0.66 -19.45
C ASP A 18 -6.43 -0.09 -18.12
N MET A 19 -7.50 -0.89 -17.98
CA MET A 19 -7.73 -1.71 -16.79
C MET A 19 -6.77 -2.90 -16.71
N PHE A 20 -6.33 -3.43 -17.85
CA PHE A 20 -5.27 -4.45 -17.90
C PHE A 20 -3.91 -3.89 -17.49
N ASN A 21 -3.64 -2.62 -17.79
CA ASN A 21 -2.43 -1.93 -17.33
C ASN A 21 -2.48 -1.62 -15.82
N LEU A 22 -3.65 -1.24 -15.32
CA LEU A 22 -3.87 -0.89 -13.91
C LEU A 22 -3.87 -2.12 -13.00
N TYR A 23 -4.56 -3.20 -13.40
CA TYR A 23 -4.74 -4.40 -12.59
C TYR A 23 -4.46 -5.67 -13.41
N LYS A 24 -3.24 -6.19 -13.29
CA LYS A 24 -2.74 -7.31 -14.12
C LYS A 24 -3.14 -8.70 -13.61
N TYR A 25 -3.48 -8.83 -12.34
CA TYR A 25 -3.77 -10.13 -11.70
C TYR A 25 -5.26 -10.42 -11.60
N GLU A 26 -5.63 -11.68 -11.67
CA GLU A 26 -7.01 -12.16 -11.48
C GLU A 26 -7.30 -12.41 -9.99
N ASN A 27 -7.17 -11.36 -9.19
CA ASN A 27 -7.52 -11.41 -7.77
C ASN A 27 -8.99 -11.03 -7.58
N PHE A 28 -9.63 -11.59 -6.55
CA PHE A 28 -11.01 -11.29 -6.16
C PHE A 28 -11.03 -10.28 -5.00
N LEU A 29 -12.16 -9.62 -4.73
CA LEU A 29 -12.35 -8.86 -3.48
C LEU A 29 -12.75 -9.82 -2.37
N TYR A 30 -11.95 -9.87 -1.31
CA TYR A 30 -12.30 -10.56 -0.08
C TYR A 30 -12.68 -9.55 1.00
N THR A 31 -13.69 -9.88 1.79
CA THR A 31 -13.94 -9.20 3.07
C THR A 31 -13.55 -10.13 4.20
N LEU A 32 -12.71 -9.64 5.11
CA LEU A 32 -12.22 -10.38 6.27
C LEU A 32 -12.59 -9.65 7.56
N GLU A 33 -12.75 -10.40 8.65
CA GLU A 33 -12.88 -9.84 9.99
C GLU A 33 -11.51 -9.79 10.68
N LEU A 34 -11.04 -8.59 11.02
CA LEU A 34 -9.78 -8.34 11.74
C LEU A 34 -10.02 -7.46 12.96
N THR A 35 -9.25 -7.64 14.02
CA THR A 35 -9.22 -6.69 15.14
C THR A 35 -8.49 -5.40 14.75
N GLY A 36 -8.74 -4.30 15.46
CA GLY A 36 -8.02 -3.06 15.25
C GLY A 36 -6.50 -3.23 15.45
N GLU A 37 -6.08 -4.02 16.42
CA GLU A 37 -4.68 -4.38 16.67
C GLU A 37 -4.06 -5.13 15.48
N GLU A 38 -4.77 -6.08 14.88
CA GLU A 38 -4.29 -6.81 13.70
C GLU A 38 -4.15 -5.89 12.48
N ILE A 39 -5.03 -4.90 12.33
CA ILE A 39 -4.95 -3.86 11.30
C ILE A 39 -3.72 -2.98 11.54
N GLN A 40 -3.45 -2.58 12.77
CA GLN A 40 -2.26 -1.81 13.11
C GLN A 40 -0.98 -2.60 12.80
N LYS A 41 -0.91 -3.87 13.23
CA LYS A 41 0.23 -4.77 12.94
C LYS A 41 0.42 -5.02 11.45
N TYR A 42 -0.67 -5.11 10.68
CA TYR A 42 -0.62 -5.23 9.23
C TYR A 42 0.07 -4.01 8.59
N LEU A 43 -0.32 -2.81 9.01
CA LEU A 43 0.24 -1.56 8.50
C LEU A 43 1.69 -1.39 8.96
N GLU A 44 2.00 -1.67 10.23
CA GLU A 44 3.38 -1.69 10.74
C GLU A 44 4.27 -2.60 9.90
N TYR A 45 3.81 -3.81 9.59
CA TYR A 45 4.53 -4.73 8.74
C TYR A 45 4.75 -4.16 7.33
N SER A 46 3.71 -3.58 6.71
CA SER A 46 3.85 -2.90 5.41
C SER A 46 4.92 -1.81 5.46
N TYR A 47 4.83 -0.88 6.42
CA TYR A 47 5.73 0.27 6.53
C TYR A 47 7.14 -0.11 7.01
N SER A 48 7.31 -1.20 7.77
CA SER A 48 8.62 -1.77 8.13
C SER A 48 9.46 -2.12 6.91
N ARG A 49 8.79 -2.52 5.82
CA ARG A 49 9.43 -2.95 4.57
C ARG A 49 9.68 -1.81 3.61
N TRP A 50 9.06 -0.65 3.86
CA TRP A 50 9.14 0.51 2.99
C TRP A 50 10.02 1.63 3.53
N PHE A 51 10.01 1.82 4.84
CA PHE A 51 10.79 2.85 5.51
C PHE A 51 11.89 2.24 6.37
N ASN A 52 13.05 2.86 6.37
CA ASN A 52 14.06 2.67 7.40
C ASN A 52 13.79 3.63 8.56
N THR A 53 14.43 3.38 9.70
CA THR A 53 14.50 4.36 10.78
C THR A 53 15.67 5.29 10.49
N VAL A 54 15.40 6.58 10.45
CA VAL A 54 16.40 7.61 10.15
C VAL A 54 17.01 8.12 11.46
N TYR A 55 18.31 7.90 11.64
CA TYR A 55 19.07 8.43 12.78
C TYR A 55 19.90 9.65 12.38
N ASN A 56 20.44 9.64 11.17
CA ASN A 56 21.28 10.71 10.63
C ASN A 56 20.84 11.12 9.22
N ASP A 57 21.29 12.28 8.76
CA ASP A 57 20.89 12.83 7.46
C ASP A 57 21.34 11.99 6.25
N ASP A 58 22.40 11.19 6.40
CA ASP A 58 22.90 10.32 5.34
C ASP A 58 22.11 9.00 5.22
N ASP A 59 21.29 8.66 6.20
CA ASP A 59 20.47 7.45 6.15
C ASP A 59 19.39 7.60 5.06
N LEU A 60 19.12 6.51 4.33
CA LEU A 60 17.99 6.46 3.41
C LEU A 60 16.70 6.26 4.19
N MET A 61 15.72 7.15 4.03
CA MET A 61 14.38 7.04 4.59
C MET A 61 13.63 5.87 3.97
N LEU A 62 13.64 5.73 2.66
CA LEU A 62 13.08 4.59 1.94
C LEU A 62 14.03 3.41 2.04
N ASN A 63 13.44 2.22 2.20
CA ASN A 63 14.18 0.96 2.19
C ASN A 63 14.57 0.60 0.74
N LEU A 64 15.64 1.25 0.27
CA LEU A 64 16.20 1.08 -1.06
C LEU A 64 17.44 0.19 -1.00
N ARG A 65 17.64 -0.58 -2.07
CA ARG A 65 18.88 -1.32 -2.31
C ARG A 65 19.50 -0.89 -3.62
N GLU A 66 20.82 -0.95 -3.67
CA GLU A 66 21.58 -0.78 -4.91
C GLU A 66 21.40 -2.02 -5.81
N VAL A 67 21.20 -1.81 -7.10
CA VAL A 67 21.11 -2.85 -8.11
C VAL A 67 22.49 -3.05 -8.73
N LYS A 68 23.19 -4.13 -8.34
CA LYS A 68 24.50 -4.51 -8.90
C LYS A 68 24.34 -5.78 -9.73
N ASN A 69 24.64 -5.71 -11.03
CA ASN A 69 24.71 -6.87 -11.94
C ASN A 69 23.42 -7.72 -12.08
N GLU A 70 22.25 -7.18 -11.68
CA GLU A 70 20.95 -7.83 -11.86
C GLU A 70 20.23 -7.29 -13.10
N LYS A 71 19.38 -8.12 -13.74
CA LYS A 71 18.43 -7.63 -14.75
C LYS A 71 17.51 -6.62 -14.06
N ARG A 72 17.58 -5.37 -14.52
CA ARG A 72 16.67 -4.31 -14.06
C ARG A 72 15.24 -4.71 -14.43
N GLU A 73 14.29 -4.43 -13.55
CA GLU A 73 12.88 -4.52 -13.95
C GLU A 73 12.61 -3.57 -15.13
N GLU A 74 11.78 -4.03 -16.07
CA GLU A 74 11.47 -3.31 -17.31
C GLU A 74 10.98 -1.89 -17.02
N GLY A 75 11.55 -0.89 -17.70
CA GLY A 75 11.29 0.53 -17.43
C GLY A 75 12.22 1.21 -16.41
N ARG A 76 13.12 0.48 -15.73
CA ARG A 76 14.02 1.06 -14.71
C ARG A 76 15.40 1.40 -15.26
N THR A 77 15.79 2.68 -15.17
CA THR A 77 17.06 3.19 -15.70
C THR A 77 18.16 3.41 -14.64
N LYS A 78 17.90 3.15 -13.35
CA LYS A 78 18.74 3.66 -12.24
C LYS A 78 19.33 2.59 -11.33
N LYS A 79 20.24 3.09 -10.48
CA LYS A 79 21.13 2.36 -9.57
C LYS A 79 20.40 1.81 -8.33
N TYR A 80 19.23 2.35 -7.97
CA TYR A 80 18.47 1.94 -6.78
C TYR A 80 17.09 1.40 -7.14
N GLN A 81 16.60 0.49 -6.30
CA GLN A 81 15.21 0.03 -6.30
C GLN A 81 14.76 -0.26 -4.87
N PHE A 82 13.45 -0.44 -4.64
CA PHE A 82 12.96 -0.91 -3.35
C PHE A 82 13.54 -2.28 -3.00
N ALA A 83 13.95 -2.43 -1.73
CA ALA A 83 14.46 -3.68 -1.21
C ALA A 83 13.35 -4.76 -1.15
N SER A 84 12.12 -4.33 -0.90
CA SER A 84 10.93 -5.18 -1.00
C SER A 84 10.20 -4.95 -2.33
N PRO A 85 9.53 -5.97 -2.89
CA PRO A 85 8.71 -5.78 -4.09
C PRO A 85 7.62 -4.73 -3.84
N TYR A 86 7.47 -3.76 -4.75
CA TYR A 86 6.54 -2.63 -4.60
C TYR A 86 5.08 -3.07 -4.42
N TYR A 87 4.69 -4.21 -4.98
CA TYR A 87 3.36 -4.78 -4.81
C TYR A 87 3.09 -5.31 -3.40
N ASN A 88 4.05 -5.24 -2.48
CA ASN A 88 3.86 -5.48 -1.05
C ASN A 88 3.70 -4.19 -0.23
N LEU A 89 3.71 -3.01 -0.85
CA LEU A 89 3.35 -1.77 -0.18
C LEU A 89 1.83 -1.64 -0.12
N ASP A 90 1.28 -1.69 1.09
CA ASP A 90 -0.13 -1.41 1.34
C ASP A 90 -0.33 -0.15 2.17
N TYR A 91 -1.41 0.55 1.87
CA TYR A 91 -2.00 1.62 2.66
C TYR A 91 -3.47 1.27 2.90
N ALA A 92 -4.06 1.83 3.96
CA ALA A 92 -5.46 1.63 4.30
C ALA A 92 -6.31 2.85 3.92
N VAL A 93 -7.60 2.63 3.68
CA VAL A 93 -8.62 3.66 3.52
C VAL A 93 -9.77 3.34 4.46
N GLY A 94 -10.42 4.36 5.03
CA GLY A 94 -11.49 4.23 6.03
C GLY A 94 -11.00 4.45 7.47
N ILE A 95 -9.70 4.62 7.66
CA ILE A 95 -9.07 5.07 8.90
C ILE A 95 -8.11 6.23 8.60
N ASP A 96 -7.96 7.13 9.56
CA ASP A 96 -7.00 8.22 9.52
C ASP A 96 -5.79 7.86 10.38
N TYR A 97 -4.57 7.97 9.84
CA TYR A 97 -3.38 7.50 10.54
C TYR A 97 -2.08 8.21 10.15
N LEU A 98 -1.10 8.13 11.06
CA LEU A 98 0.25 8.66 10.89
C LEU A 98 1.26 7.55 10.67
N VAL A 99 2.34 7.85 9.96
CA VAL A 99 3.52 6.98 9.82
C VAL A 99 4.76 7.76 10.24
N ASP A 100 5.29 7.47 11.42
CA ASP A 100 6.45 8.14 12.00
C ASP A 100 7.77 7.45 11.59
N ILE A 101 8.56 8.11 10.73
CA ILE A 101 9.86 7.58 10.24
C ILE A 101 10.99 7.70 11.26
N THR A 102 10.79 8.44 12.36
CA THR A 102 11.76 8.52 13.45
C THR A 102 11.65 7.34 14.42
N ARG A 103 10.56 6.57 14.32
CA ARG A 103 10.33 5.39 15.15
C ARG A 103 10.84 4.11 14.52
N LYS A 104 11.09 3.12 15.38
CA LYS A 104 11.51 1.79 14.96
C LYS A 104 10.37 1.06 14.28
N ALA A 105 10.71 0.10 13.41
CA ALA A 105 9.72 -0.78 12.80
C ALA A 105 8.85 -1.46 13.88
N GLY A 106 7.53 -1.45 13.70
CA GLY A 106 6.58 -1.94 14.70
C GLY A 106 5.99 -0.85 15.59
N GLU A 107 6.52 0.37 15.54
CA GLU A 107 6.08 1.51 16.35
C GLU A 107 5.82 2.78 15.51
N ARG A 108 5.72 2.68 14.19
CA ARG A 108 5.61 3.83 13.27
C ARG A 108 4.17 4.29 13.06
N VAL A 109 3.22 3.38 13.10
CA VAL A 109 1.83 3.60 12.72
C VAL A 109 1.00 3.98 13.93
N THR A 110 0.39 5.16 13.88
CA THR A 110 -0.61 5.60 14.86
C THR A 110 -1.94 5.82 14.15
N ILE A 111 -2.94 4.99 14.44
CA ILE A 111 -4.30 5.15 13.91
C ILE A 111 -5.05 6.13 14.82
N GLU A 112 -5.47 7.27 14.26
CA GLU A 112 -6.09 8.37 15.01
C GLU A 112 -7.62 8.17 15.11
N SER A 113 -8.26 7.77 14.02
CA SER A 113 -9.72 7.63 13.94
C SER A 113 -10.17 6.77 12.76
N MET A 114 -11.46 6.46 12.72
CA MET A 114 -12.13 6.10 11.47
C MET A 114 -12.31 7.37 10.63
N SER A 115 -12.17 7.29 9.31
CA SER A 115 -12.33 8.45 8.42
C SER A 115 -13.76 9.03 8.39
N ASN A 116 -14.73 8.35 9.00
CA ASN A 116 -16.09 8.86 9.20
C ASN A 116 -16.29 9.61 10.53
N GLY A 117 -15.21 9.90 11.26
CA GLY A 117 -15.22 10.62 12.53
C GLY A 117 -15.43 9.74 13.76
N ASN A 118 -15.72 8.44 13.60
CA ASN A 118 -15.83 7.54 14.74
C ASN A 118 -14.45 7.21 15.35
N LYS A 119 -14.44 6.89 16.65
CA LYS A 119 -13.24 6.40 17.33
C LYS A 119 -12.78 5.06 16.74
N PHE A 120 -11.47 4.93 16.50
CA PHE A 120 -10.84 3.64 16.24
C PHE A 120 -10.53 2.92 17.55
N ASP A 121 -10.83 1.63 17.61
CA ASP A 121 -10.69 0.79 18.80
C ASP A 121 -9.84 -0.44 18.47
N PRO A 122 -8.63 -0.58 19.04
CA PRO A 122 -7.75 -1.71 18.79
C PRO A 122 -8.36 -3.08 19.12
N GLU A 123 -9.27 -3.17 20.09
CA GLU A 123 -9.88 -4.44 20.52
C GLU A 123 -11.11 -4.80 19.69
N LYS A 124 -11.69 -3.82 18.99
CA LYS A 124 -12.87 -4.03 18.15
C LYS A 124 -12.54 -4.79 16.87
N LYS A 125 -13.50 -5.59 16.43
CA LYS A 125 -13.48 -6.25 15.12
C LYS A 125 -14.05 -5.35 14.02
N TYR A 126 -13.37 -5.30 12.89
CA TYR A 126 -13.72 -4.56 11.69
C TYR A 126 -13.81 -5.49 10.50
N LEU A 127 -14.69 -5.15 9.56
CA LEU A 127 -14.68 -5.75 8.23
C LEU A 127 -13.66 -5.00 7.37
N VAL A 128 -12.66 -5.72 6.89
CA VAL A 128 -11.56 -5.20 6.09
C VAL A 128 -11.63 -5.83 4.71
N VAL A 129 -11.59 -4.98 3.69
CA VAL A 129 -11.61 -5.42 2.29
C VAL A 129 -10.17 -5.50 1.79
N LEU A 130 -9.80 -6.66 1.26
CA LEU A 130 -8.49 -6.95 0.68
C LEU A 130 -8.67 -7.65 -0.66
N ASN A 131 -7.64 -7.65 -1.50
CA ASN A 131 -7.63 -8.58 -2.62
C ASN A 131 -7.39 -10.03 -2.12
N SER A 132 -7.78 -11.02 -2.92
CA SER A 132 -7.66 -12.44 -2.55
C SER A 132 -6.20 -12.87 -2.32
N TYR A 133 -5.22 -12.26 -2.99
CA TYR A 133 -3.80 -12.53 -2.71
C TYR A 133 -3.44 -12.22 -1.25
N ARG A 134 -3.82 -11.02 -0.75
CA ARG A 134 -3.63 -10.63 0.65
C ARG A 134 -4.47 -11.45 1.60
N GLY A 135 -5.74 -11.66 1.27
CA GLY A 135 -6.66 -12.45 2.10
C GLY A 135 -6.18 -13.88 2.35
N ASN A 136 -5.43 -14.46 1.40
CA ASN A 136 -4.80 -15.78 1.54
C ASN A 136 -3.40 -15.74 2.20
N GLY A 137 -2.94 -14.58 2.68
CA GLY A 137 -1.64 -14.40 3.35
C GLY A 137 -0.48 -14.05 2.41
N GLY A 138 -0.73 -13.77 1.14
CA GLY A 138 0.28 -13.33 0.19
C GLY A 138 0.98 -12.04 0.63
N GLY A 139 2.29 -11.95 0.41
CA GLY A 139 3.11 -10.82 0.87
C GLY A 139 3.46 -10.85 2.37
N GLY A 140 2.82 -11.72 3.16
CA GLY A 140 3.15 -11.94 4.56
C GLY A 140 2.48 -10.96 5.54
N HIS A 141 1.66 -10.03 5.07
CA HIS A 141 1.08 -8.98 5.92
C HIS A 141 0.17 -9.53 7.02
N LEU A 142 -0.73 -10.46 6.70
CA LEU A 142 -1.59 -11.06 7.71
C LEU A 142 -0.88 -12.16 8.51
N THR A 143 0.10 -12.85 7.92
CA THR A 143 0.78 -13.96 8.58
C THR A 143 1.93 -13.50 9.47
N PHE A 144 2.94 -12.84 8.89
CA PHE A 144 4.09 -12.34 9.65
C PHE A 144 3.80 -11.01 10.32
N GLY A 145 2.99 -10.15 9.71
CA GLY A 145 2.60 -8.87 10.30
C GLY A 145 1.59 -9.06 11.42
N SER A 146 0.38 -9.51 11.08
CA SER A 146 -0.70 -9.68 12.07
C SER A 146 -0.60 -10.98 12.90
N GLY A 147 0.29 -11.91 12.57
CA GLY A 147 0.50 -13.15 13.33
C GLY A 147 -0.49 -14.28 13.04
N LEU A 148 -1.31 -14.17 11.99
CA LEU A 148 -2.38 -15.12 11.69
C LEU A 148 -1.86 -16.35 10.96
N THR A 149 -2.27 -17.53 11.40
CA THR A 149 -2.04 -18.77 10.66
C THR A 149 -2.94 -18.84 9.41
N LYS A 150 -2.52 -19.62 8.41
CA LYS A 150 -3.33 -19.81 7.18
C LYS A 150 -4.72 -20.37 7.47
N ASP A 151 -4.88 -21.19 8.51
CA ASP A 151 -6.17 -21.76 8.86
C ASP A 151 -7.08 -20.75 9.57
N GLU A 152 -6.53 -19.84 10.37
CA GLU A 152 -7.28 -18.70 10.89
C GLU A 152 -7.74 -17.77 9.77
N LEU A 153 -6.90 -17.50 8.77
CA LEU A 153 -7.26 -16.67 7.62
C LEU A 153 -8.47 -17.21 6.87
N LYS A 154 -8.48 -18.51 6.56
CA LYS A 154 -9.63 -19.15 5.89
C LYS A 154 -10.94 -18.96 6.66
N LYS A 155 -10.89 -19.05 7.99
CA LYS A 155 -12.06 -18.87 8.87
C LYS A 155 -12.53 -17.42 8.98
N ARG A 156 -11.65 -16.45 8.71
CA ARG A 156 -11.94 -15.01 8.83
C ARG A 156 -12.51 -14.40 7.56
N ILE A 157 -12.35 -15.04 6.40
CA ILE A 157 -12.97 -14.62 5.15
C ILE A 157 -14.49 -14.76 5.28
N LYS A 158 -15.19 -13.64 5.14
CA LYS A 158 -16.66 -13.56 5.20
C LYS A 158 -17.28 -13.67 3.82
N THR A 159 -16.68 -13.01 2.83
CA THR A 159 -17.18 -12.97 1.45
C THR A 159 -16.03 -12.93 0.45
N SER A 160 -16.32 -13.42 -0.75
CA SER A 160 -15.54 -13.19 -1.98
C SER A 160 -16.49 -12.58 -3.01
N SER A 161 -15.98 -11.68 -3.86
CA SER A 161 -16.70 -11.27 -5.06
C SER A 161 -16.87 -12.44 -6.02
N ASP A 162 -17.93 -12.41 -6.84
CA ASP A 162 -18.20 -13.41 -7.89
C ASP A 162 -17.23 -13.29 -9.08
N PHE A 163 -16.82 -12.06 -9.37
CA PHE A 163 -15.88 -11.74 -10.45
C PHE A 163 -14.57 -11.20 -9.90
N ASP A 164 -13.52 -11.26 -10.72
CA ASP A 164 -12.23 -10.68 -10.39
C ASP A 164 -12.29 -9.14 -10.29
N PHE A 165 -11.27 -8.56 -9.67
CA PHE A 165 -11.20 -7.13 -9.39
C PHE A 165 -11.26 -6.28 -10.66
N ARG A 166 -10.68 -6.74 -11.78
CA ARG A 166 -10.68 -5.99 -13.05
C ARG A 166 -12.08 -5.90 -13.61
N LYS A 167 -12.82 -7.02 -13.64
CA LYS A 167 -14.23 -7.02 -14.06
C LYS A 167 -15.08 -6.11 -13.18
N ASN A 168 -14.91 -6.18 -11.87
CA ASN A 168 -15.63 -5.31 -10.94
C ASN A 168 -15.32 -3.82 -11.17
N ILE A 169 -14.06 -3.46 -11.44
CA ILE A 169 -13.70 -2.07 -11.80
C ILE A 169 -14.39 -1.67 -13.10
N ILE A 170 -14.31 -2.50 -14.16
CA ILE A 170 -14.93 -2.19 -15.45
C ILE A 170 -16.42 -1.91 -15.27
N ASP A 171 -17.14 -2.80 -14.59
CA ASP A 171 -18.59 -2.66 -14.37
C ASP A 171 -18.93 -1.40 -13.57
N TRP A 172 -18.12 -1.09 -12.55
CA TRP A 172 -18.30 0.12 -11.76
C TRP A 172 -18.07 1.38 -12.61
N ILE A 173 -17.04 1.40 -13.45
CA ILE A 173 -16.77 2.54 -14.36
C ILE A 173 -17.90 2.67 -15.39
N GLU A 174 -18.35 1.56 -15.98
CA GLU A 174 -19.44 1.56 -16.94
C GLU A 174 -20.75 2.06 -16.33
N LYS A 175 -21.00 1.79 -15.05
CA LYS A 175 -22.16 2.29 -14.33
C LYS A 175 -22.05 3.78 -13.99
N ASN A 176 -20.88 4.24 -13.53
CA ASN A 176 -20.68 5.62 -13.06
C ASN A 176 -20.35 6.61 -14.19
N LYS A 177 -19.88 6.11 -15.34
CA LYS A 177 -19.50 6.84 -16.57
C LYS A 177 -18.35 7.83 -16.42
N VAL A 178 -18.45 8.75 -15.47
CA VAL A 178 -17.45 9.78 -15.17
C VAL A 178 -16.87 9.51 -13.80
N ILE A 179 -15.55 9.30 -13.75
CA ILE A 179 -14.82 9.08 -12.51
C ILE A 179 -14.11 10.38 -12.15
N LYS A 180 -14.34 10.87 -10.93
CA LYS A 180 -13.50 11.92 -10.36
C LYS A 180 -12.40 11.26 -9.54
N SER A 181 -11.15 11.52 -9.89
CA SER A 181 -10.02 11.13 -9.06
C SER A 181 -9.99 12.02 -7.82
N VAL A 182 -10.16 11.42 -6.65
CA VAL A 182 -10.06 12.11 -5.37
C VAL A 182 -9.08 11.32 -4.51
N GLY A 183 -8.03 11.99 -4.04
CA GLY A 183 -7.13 11.42 -3.04
C GLY A 183 -7.86 11.35 -1.69
N PHE A 184 -7.72 10.23 -0.99
CA PHE A 184 -8.37 10.05 0.32
C PHE A 184 -7.74 10.92 1.41
N ASN A 185 -6.46 11.31 1.26
CA ASN A 185 -5.72 12.16 2.20
C ASN A 185 -5.83 11.73 3.68
N ASN A 186 -6.04 10.43 3.91
CA ASN A 186 -6.32 9.84 5.21
C ASN A 186 -5.05 9.38 5.94
N TRP A 187 -3.87 9.58 5.35
CA TRP A 187 -2.62 9.25 6.02
C TRP A 187 -1.49 10.19 5.63
N LYS A 188 -0.52 10.34 6.55
CA LYS A 188 0.65 11.19 6.34
C LYS A 188 1.90 10.59 6.97
N VAL A 189 3.04 10.84 6.33
CA VAL A 189 4.35 10.52 6.89
C VAL A 189 4.81 11.69 7.75
N VAL A 190 5.28 11.39 8.96
CA VAL A 190 5.73 12.38 9.94
C VAL A 190 7.13 12.03 10.45
N PRO A 191 7.93 13.01 10.89
CA PRO A 191 7.72 14.45 10.77
C PRO A 191 7.77 14.95 9.32
N ALA A 192 6.89 15.89 8.98
CA ALA A 192 6.72 16.36 7.59
C ALA A 192 8.00 17.00 7.03
N ASN A 193 8.73 17.79 7.82
CA ASN A 193 9.99 18.41 7.41
C ASN A 193 11.06 17.38 7.03
N LEU A 194 11.16 16.27 7.77
CA LEU A 194 12.08 15.18 7.44
C LEU A 194 11.63 14.42 6.20
N PHE A 195 10.34 14.11 6.11
CA PHE A 195 9.78 13.45 4.93
C PHE A 195 10.05 14.25 3.65
N GLU A 196 9.76 15.56 3.65
CA GLU A 196 10.00 16.45 2.52
C GLU A 196 11.50 16.50 2.13
N LYS A 197 12.38 16.59 3.12
CA LYS A 197 13.84 16.60 2.92
C LYS A 197 14.31 15.33 2.21
N TYR A 198 13.96 14.15 2.73
CA TYR A 198 14.44 12.88 2.19
C TYR A 198 13.74 12.47 0.90
N ARG A 199 12.45 12.79 0.74
CA ARG A 199 11.67 12.46 -0.46
C ARG A 199 12.33 13.03 -1.72
N ASN A 200 12.76 14.29 -1.71
CA ASN A 200 13.34 14.91 -2.89
C ASN A 200 14.62 14.21 -3.34
N ARG A 201 15.52 13.92 -2.39
CA ARG A 201 16.77 13.18 -2.65
C ARG A 201 16.48 11.77 -3.18
N GLU A 202 15.59 11.04 -2.52
CA GLU A 202 15.40 9.62 -2.79
C GLU A 202 14.50 9.34 -3.98
N PHE A 203 13.61 10.28 -4.32
CA PHE A 203 12.90 10.28 -5.59
C PHE A 203 13.88 10.32 -6.76
N GLU A 204 14.90 11.18 -6.70
CA GLU A 204 15.94 11.23 -7.73
C GLU A 204 16.75 9.92 -7.79
N LEU A 205 17.01 9.26 -6.65
CA LEU A 205 17.68 7.95 -6.66
C LEU A 205 16.85 6.87 -7.36
N LEU A 206 15.53 6.90 -7.20
CA LEU A 206 14.58 5.92 -7.77
C LEU A 206 14.28 6.18 -9.25
N PHE A 207 13.91 7.42 -9.58
CA PHE A 207 13.40 7.81 -10.90
C PHE A 207 14.46 8.50 -11.76
N GLY A 208 15.53 9.02 -11.14
CA GLY A 208 16.63 9.64 -11.86
C GLY A 208 16.32 11.01 -12.46
N VAL A 209 15.25 11.63 -11.99
CA VAL A 209 14.83 13.00 -12.28
C VAL A 209 14.45 13.68 -10.96
N PRO A 210 14.55 15.01 -10.86
CA PRO A 210 14.12 15.73 -9.67
C PRO A 210 12.63 15.49 -9.40
N PHE A 211 12.26 15.53 -8.13
CA PHE A 211 10.85 15.54 -7.75
C PHE A 211 10.21 16.88 -8.16
N HIS A 212 9.16 16.84 -8.98
CA HIS A 212 8.35 17.99 -9.33
C HIS A 212 6.95 17.80 -8.74
N ASN A 213 6.53 18.76 -7.90
CA ASN A 213 5.17 18.82 -7.34
C ASN A 213 4.13 19.11 -8.43
#